data_AF-D0FZ57-F1
#
_entry.id   AF-D0FZ57-F1
#
_cell.length_a   1.000
_cell.length_b   1.000
_cell.length_c   1.000
_cell.angle_alpha   90.00
_cell.angle_beta   90.00
_cell.angle_gamma   90.00
#
_symmetry.space_group_name_H-M   'P 1'
#
loop_
_entity.id
_entity.type
_entity.pdbx_description
1 polymer ?
#
loop_
_entity_poly.entity_id
_entity_poly.type
_entity_poly.pdbx_seq_one_letter_code
_entity_poly.pdbx_strand_id
1 'polypeptide(L)' 'INYLRPDLKRGSFSSQEAALIIELHSILGNKWAQIAKHLPGRTD' A
#
# COMPACT_ATOMS: atom_id res chain seq x y z
N ILE A 1 -2.39 -26.70 4.23
CA ILE A 1 -2.01 -26.56 2.81
C ILE A 1 -2.20 -25.09 2.44
N ASN A 2 -1.09 -24.40 2.19
CA ASN A 2 -0.94 -22.94 2.15
C ASN A 2 -1.54 -22.32 0.88
N TYR A 3 -2.49 -21.40 1.03
CA TYR A 3 -3.04 -20.58 -0.06
C TYR A 3 -2.13 -19.40 -0.44
N LEU A 4 -0.83 -19.65 -0.63
CA LEU A 4 0.06 -18.64 -1.18
C LEU A 4 0.25 -18.95 -2.67
N ARG A 5 -0.56 -18.28 -3.51
CA ARG A 5 -0.30 -18.20 -4.95
C ARG A 5 1.12 -17.66 -5.13
N PRO A 6 2.07 -18.42 -5.71
CA PRO A 6 3.46 -18.01 -5.86
C PRO A 6 3.66 -16.90 -6.91
N ASP A 7 2.62 -16.54 -7.67
CA ASP A 7 2.66 -15.51 -8.71
C ASP A 7 2.14 -14.14 -8.24
N LEU A 8 1.58 -14.04 -7.03
CA LEU A 8 1.26 -12.74 -6.45
C LEU A 8 2.56 -12.11 -5.96
N LYS A 9 3.38 -11.63 -6.89
CA LYS A 9 4.33 -10.55 -6.63
C LYS A 9 3.49 -9.37 -6.13
N ARG A 10 3.11 -9.40 -4.86
CA ARG A 10 2.86 -8.19 -4.06
C ARG A 10 4.18 -7.47 -4.13
N GLY A 11 4.40 -6.70 -5.21
CA GLY A 11 5.63 -5.96 -5.39
C GLY A 11 5.82 -5.20 -4.09
N SER A 12 6.89 -5.49 -3.36
CA SER A 12 7.11 -4.91 -2.04
C SER A 12 6.84 -3.42 -2.13
N PHE A 13 6.05 -2.87 -1.21
CA PHE A 13 5.91 -1.42 -1.14
C PHE A 13 7.32 -0.85 -1.10
N SER A 14 7.65 0.02 -2.06
CA SER A 14 8.94 0.69 -2.05
C SER A 14 9.04 1.49 -0.75
N SER A 15 10.25 1.67 -0.22
CA SER A 15 10.44 2.45 1.01
C SER A 15 9.80 3.85 0.94
N GLN A 16 9.71 4.40 -0.27
CA GLN A 16 9.01 5.65 -0.61
C GLN A 16 7.49 5.55 -0.38
N GLU A 17 6.84 4.48 -0.86
CA GLU A 17 5.41 4.23 -0.64
C GLU A 17 5.11 4.02 0.84
N ALA A 18 5.97 3.27 1.55
CA ALA A 18 5.81 3.05 2.99
C ALA A 18 5.91 4.35 3.79
N ALA A 19 6.88 5.22 3.46
CA ALA A 19 7.01 6.54 4.08
C ALA A 19 5.77 7.41 3.83
N LEU A 20 5.26 7.42 2.59
CA LEU A 20 4.06 8.16 2.22
C LEU A 20 2.83 7.64 2.96
N ILE A 21 2.68 6.32 3.11
CA ILE A 21 1.57 5.71 3.87
C ILE A 21 1.63 6.16 5.33
N ILE A 22 2.81 6.15 5.96
CA ILE A 22 2.98 6.57 7.35
C ILE A 22 2.66 8.06 7.51
N GLU A 23 3.16 8.90 6.61
CA GLU A 23 2.90 10.35 6.61
C GLU A 23 1.41 10.64 6.42
N LEU A 24 0.79 10.05 5.39
CA LEU A 24 -0.63 10.22 5.11
C LEU A 24 -1.51 9.61 6.20
N HIS A 25 -1.11 8.50 6.83
CA HIS A 25 -1.84 7.92 7.96
C HIS A 25 -1.75 8.84 9.19
N SER A 26 -0.61 9.50 9.41
CA SER A 26 -0.48 10.52 10.46
C SER A 26 -1.38 11.73 10.20
N ILE A 27 -1.55 12.15 8.94
CA ILE A 27 -2.36 13.31 8.55
C ILE A 27 -3.86 12.97 8.47
N LEU A 28 -4.22 11.87 7.81
CA LEU A 28 -5.59 11.49 7.45
C LEU A 28 -6.21 10.50 8.44
N GLY A 29 -5.41 9.83 9.28
CA GLY A 29 -5.83 8.73 10.14
C GLY A 29 -6.21 7.48 9.35
N ASN A 30 -7.20 6.73 9.84
CA ASN A 30 -7.69 5.48 9.22
C ASN A 30 -8.44 5.65 7.89
N LYS A 31 -8.13 6.68 7.10
CA LYS A 31 -8.72 6.92 5.77
C LYS A 31 -7.93 6.22 4.67
N TRP A 32 -7.86 4.89 4.74
CA TRP A 32 -7.12 4.05 3.79
C TRP A 32 -7.51 4.27 2.32
N ALA A 33 -8.79 4.55 2.03
CA ALA A 33 -9.26 4.87 0.69
C ALA A 33 -8.62 6.15 0.11
N GLN A 34 -8.31 7.14 0.96
CA GLN A 34 -7.60 8.35 0.54
C GLN A 34 -6.11 8.06 0.39
N ILE A 35 -5.50 7.36 1.36
CA ILE A 35 -4.08 6.98 1.30
C ILE A 35 -3.78 6.18 0.01
N ALA A 36 -4.63 5.21 -0.33
CA ALA A 36 -4.50 4.43 -1.56
C ALA A 36 -4.61 5.28 -2.84
N LYS A 37 -5.42 6.36 -2.82
CA LYS A 37 -5.53 7.30 -3.94
C LYS A 37 -4.22 8.08 -4.19
N HIS A 38 -3.39 8.22 -3.16
CA HIS A 38 -2.06 8.84 -3.25
C HIS A 38 -0.93 7.84 -3.57
N LEU A 39 -1.24 6.55 -3.80
CA LEU A 39 -0.29 5.53 -4.24
C LEU A 39 -0.53 5.19 -5.73
N PRO A 40 -0.11 6.08 -6.66
CA PRO A 40 -0.26 5.83 -8.09
C PRO A 40 0.59 4.62 -8.50
N GLY A 41 -0.04 3.56 -9.02
CA GLY A 41 0.62 2.28 -9.34
C GLY A 41 0.25 1.10 -8.43
N ARG A 42 -0.66 1.33 -7.46
CA ARG A 42 -1.30 0.30 -6.63
C ARG A 42 -2.83 0.40 -6.69
N THR A 43 -3.35 0.81 -7.84
CA THR A 43 -4.75 0.55 -8.22
C THR A 43 -4.75 -0.79 -8.94
N ASP A 44 -5.63 -1.70 -8.52
CA ASP A 44 -5.87 -3.08 -9.02
C ASP A 44 -5.22 -3.46 -10.36
#